data_AF-E1QH48-F1
#
_entry.id   AF-E1QH48-F1
#
_cell.length_a   1.000
_cell.length_b   1.000
_cell.length_c   1.000
_cell.angle_alpha   90.00
_cell.angle_beta   90.00
_cell.angle_gamma   90.00
#
_symmetry.space_group_name_H-M   'P 1'
#
loop_
_entity.id
_entity.type
_entity.pdbx_description
1 polymer ?
#
loop_
_entity_poly.entity_id
_entity_poly.type
_entity_poly.pdbx_seq_one_letter_code
_entity_poly.pdbx_strand_id
1 'polypeptide(L)'
;MNQAVSAHNRPIHALRILPEKCTGCVLCMKACPNQAIRVHDGKAVIRFDHCVACGACYRVCPADAIEPISSSLKRIKDFAHPVAVPSPALFAQFGYKVTPNQVMLALRALGFEEVVDTCWTAEMVATAMTEYLQTHPETRPGISPTCPAVVRLIAMRFPSLVPNVMPLLSPQTLAAKWIKTRTSIERGWDIKSVGVFIISPCVAIRPTVEDPLSVKRPYVDGIICASEIYGHILHALPRLKDDSQRIQRASGVGIAWAGAGGQVNSVDCDYSLSVSGFSEVVNMLEMLEAGRFPELSFVEAHICAGGCLGGPLTVENRYRAASVKDSFIKRFGLHSDVDRDKIRELCRLGAFGWETKLLPHPLPPLAPDPLEALQKVQQIQEIKSRLPMLECGVCGAPNCHTFAEDVALGRAQEGSCPYIKPMPSGETRGSDREDTVTVKDIVDKLGLEVLAGAGGLGRRVSAGYVSDLLSDVMAKAPAECLWLTVQTHQNVAAVAVLKDLAAVCLVGGRRPNDDTLAKAAEEGLPLLRSELDAYSLASRLSEIGLRGQA
;
A
#
# COMPACT_ATOMS: atom_id res chain seq x y z
N MET A 1 21.28 6.12 -21.29
CA MET A 1 21.85 4.84 -21.79
C MET A 1 20.80 3.76 -21.66
N ASN A 2 20.27 3.33 -22.80
CA ASN A 2 19.35 2.20 -22.91
C ASN A 2 20.12 0.90 -22.63
N GLN A 3 19.97 0.31 -21.45
CA GLN A 3 20.29 -1.10 -21.28
C GLN A 3 19.11 -1.93 -21.79
N ALA A 4 19.40 -2.71 -22.83
CA ALA A 4 18.52 -3.69 -23.42
C ALA A 4 18.21 -4.81 -22.41
N VAL A 5 17.13 -4.65 -21.66
CA VAL A 5 16.40 -5.77 -21.09
C VAL A 5 15.66 -6.43 -22.26
N SER A 6 15.85 -7.74 -22.43
CA SER A 6 15.27 -8.53 -23.53
C SER A 6 13.76 -8.24 -23.67
N ALA A 7 13.27 -8.25 -24.91
CA ALA A 7 11.88 -7.93 -25.26
C ALA A 7 10.83 -8.86 -24.61
N HIS A 8 11.25 -9.88 -23.85
CA HIS A 8 10.39 -10.85 -23.17
C HIS A 8 10.25 -10.63 -21.66
N ASN A 9 10.82 -9.55 -21.09
CA ASN A 9 10.83 -9.35 -19.63
C ASN A 9 10.44 -7.93 -19.18
N ARG A 10 9.64 -7.20 -19.99
CA ARG A 10 9.07 -5.91 -19.55
C ARG A 10 7.78 -6.17 -18.75
N PRO A 11 7.66 -5.67 -17.51
CA PRO A 11 6.43 -5.82 -16.74
C PRO A 11 5.25 -5.22 -17.51
N ILE A 12 4.10 -5.89 -17.52
CA ILE A 12 2.90 -5.31 -18.13
C ILE A 12 2.46 -4.10 -17.30
N HIS A 13 2.31 -2.96 -17.96
CA HIS A 13 1.98 -1.70 -17.29
C HIS A 13 0.48 -1.40 -17.39
N ALA A 14 -0.09 -0.93 -16.28
CA ALA A 14 -1.50 -0.55 -16.22
C ALA A 14 -1.78 0.87 -16.73
N LEU A 15 -0.76 1.72 -16.73
CA LEU A 15 -0.84 3.16 -17.01
C LEU A 15 0.27 3.58 -17.97
N ARG A 16 -0.03 4.54 -18.83
CA ARG A 16 0.93 5.21 -19.72
C ARG A 16 0.96 6.70 -19.42
N ILE A 17 2.15 7.29 -19.42
CA ILE A 17 2.34 8.74 -19.37
C ILE A 17 2.54 9.24 -20.80
N LEU A 18 1.82 10.28 -21.16
CA LEU A 18 1.88 11.02 -22.42
C LEU A 18 2.79 12.25 -22.25
N PRO A 19 4.07 12.19 -22.66
CA PRO A 19 5.03 13.27 -22.41
C PRO A 19 4.59 14.61 -23.00
N GLU A 20 3.91 14.59 -24.13
CA GLU A 20 3.40 15.76 -24.85
C GLU A 20 2.33 16.53 -24.06
N LYS A 21 1.56 15.85 -23.21
CA LYS A 21 0.56 16.48 -22.32
C LYS A 21 1.11 16.80 -20.93
N CYS A 22 2.16 16.11 -20.51
CA CYS A 22 2.70 16.24 -19.16
C CYS A 22 3.32 17.62 -18.93
N THR A 23 2.85 18.35 -17.92
CA THR A 23 3.36 19.67 -17.55
C THR A 23 4.43 19.66 -16.45
N GLY A 24 4.77 18.48 -15.90
CA GLY A 24 5.74 18.37 -14.81
C GLY A 24 5.27 18.89 -13.46
N CYS A 25 3.96 19.14 -13.27
CA CYS A 25 3.39 19.78 -12.08
C CYS A 25 3.47 18.99 -10.76
N VAL A 26 4.19 17.86 -10.70
CA VAL A 26 4.45 17.01 -9.52
C VAL A 26 3.24 16.44 -8.75
N LEU A 27 1.99 16.77 -9.10
CA LEU A 27 0.81 16.26 -8.38
C LEU A 27 0.72 14.73 -8.36
N CYS A 28 0.96 14.08 -9.50
CA CYS A 28 0.99 12.62 -9.58
C CYS A 28 2.09 11.98 -8.73
N MET A 29 3.20 12.67 -8.55
CA MET A 29 4.30 12.25 -7.68
C MET A 29 3.89 12.31 -6.21
N LYS A 30 3.26 13.41 -5.79
CA LYS A 30 2.75 13.58 -4.42
C LYS A 30 1.61 12.62 -4.09
N ALA A 31 0.74 12.36 -5.05
CA ALA A 31 -0.37 11.44 -4.86
C ALA A 31 0.03 9.96 -4.89
N CYS A 32 1.23 9.61 -5.34
CA CYS A 32 1.65 8.21 -5.43
C CYS A 32 2.04 7.67 -4.05
N PRO A 33 1.23 6.79 -3.45
CA PRO A 33 1.42 6.43 -2.05
C PRO A 33 2.56 5.41 -1.86
N ASN A 34 2.98 4.73 -2.94
CA ASN A 34 4.16 3.87 -2.94
C ASN A 34 5.39 4.54 -3.57
N GLN A 35 5.36 5.88 -3.71
CA GLN A 35 6.50 6.68 -4.18
C GLN A 35 7.10 6.18 -5.50
N ALA A 36 6.25 5.67 -6.40
CA ALA A 36 6.63 5.06 -7.67
C ALA A 36 6.74 6.06 -8.83
N ILE A 37 6.57 7.36 -8.58
CA ILE A 37 6.67 8.39 -9.61
C ILE A 37 7.88 9.27 -9.32
N ARG A 38 8.58 9.65 -10.39
CA ARG A 38 9.59 10.72 -10.40
C ARG A 38 9.19 11.76 -11.45
N VAL A 39 9.75 12.96 -11.34
CA VAL A 39 9.68 13.99 -12.38
C VAL A 39 11.10 14.36 -12.79
N HIS A 40 11.49 14.00 -14.00
CA HIS A 40 12.80 14.29 -14.56
C HIS A 40 12.61 15.11 -15.84
N ASP A 41 13.44 16.14 -16.04
CA ASP A 41 13.36 17.02 -17.20
C ASP A 41 11.94 17.58 -17.48
N GLY A 42 11.23 17.90 -16.39
CA GLY A 42 9.85 18.40 -16.44
C GLY A 42 8.79 17.37 -16.85
N LYS A 43 9.12 16.07 -16.88
CA LYS A 43 8.19 15.00 -17.26
C LYS A 43 8.11 13.91 -16.19
N ALA A 44 6.90 13.44 -15.93
CA ALA A 44 6.66 12.37 -14.99
C ALA A 44 7.11 11.02 -15.58
N VAL A 45 7.73 10.18 -14.74
CA VAL A 45 8.22 8.84 -15.08
C VAL A 45 7.76 7.86 -14.00
N ILE A 46 7.29 6.68 -14.40
CA ILE A 46 6.86 5.62 -13.47
C ILE A 46 8.03 4.66 -13.23
N ARG A 47 8.40 4.49 -11.95
CA ARG A 47 9.23 3.41 -11.41
C ARG A 47 8.38 2.16 -11.25
N PHE A 48 8.39 1.29 -12.27
CA PHE A 48 7.50 0.12 -12.31
C PHE A 48 7.81 -0.93 -11.26
N ASP A 49 9.07 -1.02 -10.83
CA ASP A 49 9.52 -1.82 -9.69
C ASP A 49 8.82 -1.43 -8.38
N HIS A 50 8.36 -0.19 -8.25
CA HIS A 50 7.60 0.30 -7.10
C HIS A 50 6.09 0.38 -7.37
N CYS A 51 5.62 0.21 -8.59
CA CYS A 51 4.23 0.52 -8.93
C CYS A 51 3.29 -0.65 -8.62
N VAL A 52 2.40 -0.48 -7.64
CA VAL A 52 1.30 -1.42 -7.36
C VAL A 52 0.09 -1.26 -8.31
N ALA A 53 0.18 -0.37 -9.31
CA ALA A 53 -0.89 -0.04 -10.25
C ALA A 53 -2.20 0.45 -9.58
N CYS A 54 -2.12 1.25 -8.51
CA CYS A 54 -3.33 1.72 -7.81
C CYS A 54 -4.13 2.82 -8.54
N GLY A 55 -3.54 3.47 -9.54
CA GLY A 55 -4.20 4.55 -10.30
C GLY A 55 -4.37 5.87 -9.55
N ALA A 56 -3.70 6.07 -8.40
CA ALA A 56 -3.75 7.34 -7.67
C ALA A 56 -3.19 8.51 -8.51
N CYS A 57 -2.10 8.28 -9.23
CA CYS A 57 -1.49 9.26 -10.13
C CYS A 57 -2.42 9.68 -11.28
N TYR A 58 -3.15 8.73 -11.87
CA TYR A 58 -4.14 8.98 -12.92
C TYR A 58 -5.21 9.97 -12.46
N ARG A 59 -5.80 9.75 -11.28
CA ARG A 59 -6.90 10.58 -10.75
C ARG A 59 -6.56 12.05 -10.52
N VAL A 60 -5.29 12.35 -10.25
CA VAL A 60 -4.87 13.70 -9.85
C VAL A 60 -4.23 14.49 -10.99
N CYS A 61 -4.10 13.91 -12.19
CA CYS A 61 -3.44 14.57 -13.30
C CYS A 61 -4.37 15.63 -13.93
N PRO A 62 -4.07 16.94 -13.82
CA PRO A 62 -4.94 17.98 -14.37
C PRO A 62 -4.81 18.15 -15.89
N ALA A 63 -3.78 17.55 -16.49
CA ALA A 63 -3.46 17.68 -17.91
C ALA A 63 -3.87 16.45 -18.73
N ASP A 64 -4.54 15.47 -18.13
CA ASP A 64 -4.88 14.17 -18.74
C ASP A 64 -3.67 13.50 -19.41
N ALA A 65 -2.49 13.67 -18.80
CA ALA A 65 -1.22 13.17 -19.29
C ALA A 65 -0.92 11.75 -18.82
N ILE A 66 -1.78 11.17 -17.98
CA ILE A 66 -1.68 9.79 -17.52
C ILE A 66 -2.96 9.11 -17.99
N GLU A 67 -2.83 7.99 -18.71
CA GLU A 67 -3.99 7.26 -19.23
C GLU A 67 -3.92 5.77 -18.86
N PRO A 68 -5.07 5.14 -18.59
CA PRO A 68 -5.15 3.70 -18.43
C PRO A 68 -4.93 3.02 -19.78
N ILE A 69 -4.20 1.91 -19.78
CA ILE A 69 -4.06 1.12 -21.00
C ILE A 69 -5.22 0.11 -21.07
N SER A 70 -6.19 0.37 -21.95
CA SER A 70 -7.42 -0.40 -22.12
C SER A 70 -7.57 -0.96 -23.55
N SER A 71 -8.55 -1.83 -23.74
CA SER A 71 -9.04 -2.29 -25.04
C SER A 71 -10.20 -1.40 -25.48
N SER A 72 -10.18 -0.96 -26.74
CA SER A 72 -11.34 -0.28 -27.33
C SER A 72 -12.56 -1.19 -27.35
N LEU A 73 -13.75 -0.63 -27.05
CA LEU A 73 -15.03 -1.34 -27.19
C LEU A 73 -15.25 -1.90 -28.60
N LYS A 74 -14.67 -1.30 -29.65
CA LYS A 74 -14.80 -1.79 -31.04
C LYS A 74 -14.25 -3.21 -31.22
N ARG A 75 -13.27 -3.60 -30.40
CA ARG A 75 -12.55 -4.87 -30.45
C ARG A 75 -13.43 -6.08 -30.12
N ILE A 76 -14.61 -5.86 -29.54
CA ILE A 76 -15.59 -6.94 -29.30
C ILE A 76 -16.06 -7.59 -30.62
N LYS A 77 -16.01 -6.85 -31.73
CA LYS A 77 -16.42 -7.32 -33.05
C LYS A 77 -15.42 -8.29 -33.69
N ASP A 78 -14.22 -8.40 -33.11
CA ASP A 78 -13.19 -9.34 -33.57
C ASP A 78 -13.53 -10.79 -33.17
N PHE A 79 -14.55 -10.98 -32.33
CA PHE A 79 -14.96 -12.27 -31.78
C PHE A 79 -16.40 -12.58 -32.20
N ALA A 80 -16.67 -13.85 -32.49
CA ALA A 80 -18.03 -14.30 -32.80
C ALA A 80 -18.92 -14.27 -31.55
N HIS A 81 -18.35 -14.61 -30.39
CA HIS A 81 -19.04 -14.67 -29.12
C HIS A 81 -18.38 -13.73 -28.09
N PRO A 82 -18.58 -12.41 -28.18
CA PRO A 82 -18.03 -11.47 -27.20
C PRO A 82 -18.79 -11.54 -25.87
N VAL A 83 -18.08 -11.72 -24.77
CA VAL A 83 -18.63 -11.86 -23.42
C VAL A 83 -18.16 -10.73 -22.53
N ALA A 84 -19.10 -10.02 -21.89
CA ALA A 84 -18.79 -9.02 -20.88
C ALA A 84 -18.75 -9.63 -19.47
N VAL A 85 -17.71 -9.27 -18.72
CA VAL A 85 -17.54 -9.60 -17.30
C VAL A 85 -17.49 -8.28 -16.51
N PRO A 86 -18.65 -7.68 -16.18
CA PRO A 86 -18.73 -6.42 -15.45
C PRO A 86 -18.37 -6.58 -13.98
N SER A 87 -17.48 -5.72 -13.47
CA SER A 87 -17.25 -5.63 -12.03
C SER A 87 -18.54 -5.27 -11.26
N PRO A 88 -18.77 -5.82 -10.05
CA PRO A 88 -19.91 -5.45 -9.21
C PRO A 88 -20.06 -3.93 -8.99
N ALA A 89 -18.95 -3.20 -8.91
CA ALA A 89 -18.94 -1.75 -8.72
C ALA A 89 -19.59 -0.97 -9.88
N LEU A 90 -19.64 -1.56 -11.08
CA LEU A 90 -20.27 -0.96 -12.27
C LEU A 90 -21.77 -0.75 -12.05
N PHE A 91 -22.44 -1.68 -11.36
CA PHE A 91 -23.89 -1.64 -11.17
C PHE A 91 -24.36 -0.47 -10.30
N ALA A 92 -23.46 0.12 -9.51
CA ALA A 92 -23.76 1.27 -8.66
C ALA A 92 -23.50 2.64 -9.33
N GLN A 93 -23.07 2.69 -10.59
CA GLN A 93 -22.64 3.93 -11.26
C GLN A 93 -23.79 4.72 -11.91
N PHE A 94 -24.97 4.12 -12.08
CA PHE A 94 -26.08 4.69 -12.88
C PHE A 94 -27.26 5.20 -12.04
N GLY A 95 -27.09 5.29 -10.72
CA GLY A 95 -28.11 5.74 -9.77
C GLY A 95 -29.09 4.64 -9.35
N TYR A 96 -29.82 4.89 -8.25
CA TYR A 96 -30.59 3.86 -7.54
C TYR A 96 -31.80 3.29 -8.31
N LYS A 97 -32.26 3.97 -9.36
CA LYS A 97 -33.38 3.51 -10.20
C LYS A 97 -32.94 2.52 -11.28
N VAL A 98 -31.67 2.53 -11.66
CA VAL A 98 -31.12 1.67 -12.70
C VAL A 98 -30.61 0.38 -12.06
N THR A 99 -31.32 -0.71 -12.27
CA THR A 99 -31.00 -2.00 -11.65
C THR A 99 -29.77 -2.66 -12.28
N PRO A 100 -29.07 -3.58 -11.57
CA PRO A 100 -28.00 -4.38 -12.16
C PRO A 100 -28.44 -5.12 -13.43
N ASN A 101 -29.66 -5.69 -13.43
CA ASN A 101 -30.24 -6.33 -14.62
C ASN A 101 -30.30 -5.39 -15.83
N GLN A 102 -30.76 -4.15 -15.65
CA GLN A 102 -30.82 -3.17 -16.74
C GLN A 102 -29.44 -2.80 -17.27
N VAL A 103 -28.42 -2.68 -16.41
CA VAL A 103 -27.03 -2.47 -16.84
C VAL A 103 -26.53 -3.66 -17.68
N MET A 104 -26.83 -4.90 -17.27
CA MET A 104 -26.45 -6.09 -18.03
C MET A 104 -27.17 -6.17 -19.38
N LEU A 105 -28.47 -5.84 -19.44
CA LEU A 105 -29.22 -5.77 -20.70
C LEU A 105 -28.69 -4.66 -21.61
N ALA A 106 -28.28 -3.51 -21.05
CA ALA A 106 -27.63 -2.46 -21.81
C ALA A 106 -26.29 -2.94 -22.43
N LEU A 107 -25.50 -3.75 -21.72
CA LEU A 107 -24.30 -4.37 -22.27
C LEU A 107 -24.62 -5.31 -23.44
N ARG A 108 -25.68 -6.13 -23.36
CA ARG A 108 -26.16 -6.93 -24.51
C ARG A 108 -26.49 -6.04 -25.70
N ALA A 109 -27.21 -4.94 -25.46
CA ALA A 109 -27.58 -3.98 -26.49
C ALA A 109 -26.38 -3.27 -27.15
N LEU A 110 -25.22 -3.22 -26.48
CA LEU A 110 -23.97 -2.71 -27.03
C LEU A 110 -23.22 -3.72 -27.93
N GLY A 111 -23.72 -4.96 -28.03
CA GLY A 111 -23.18 -5.98 -28.92
C GLY A 111 -22.44 -7.12 -28.22
N PHE A 112 -22.52 -7.22 -26.89
CA PHE A 112 -22.05 -8.41 -26.20
C PHE A 112 -23.01 -9.59 -26.42
N GLU A 113 -22.47 -10.64 -27.03
CA GLU A 113 -22.81 -12.06 -26.88
C GLU A 113 -23.48 -12.34 -25.55
N GLU A 114 -22.67 -12.46 -24.50
CA GLU A 114 -23.08 -12.88 -23.16
C GLU A 114 -22.66 -11.83 -22.14
N VAL A 115 -23.39 -11.71 -21.02
CA VAL A 115 -23.00 -10.85 -19.91
C VAL A 115 -23.03 -11.67 -18.63
N VAL A 116 -21.87 -11.84 -18.01
CA VAL A 116 -21.74 -12.62 -16.78
C VAL A 116 -22.19 -11.77 -15.60
N ASP A 117 -23.07 -12.32 -14.77
CA ASP A 117 -23.34 -11.74 -13.46
C ASP A 117 -22.16 -12.01 -12.52
N THR A 118 -21.21 -11.07 -12.46
CA THR A 118 -20.02 -11.24 -11.63
C THR A 118 -20.34 -11.17 -10.13
N CYS A 119 -21.46 -10.57 -9.73
CA CYS A 119 -21.93 -10.63 -8.35
C CYS A 119 -22.25 -12.09 -7.96
N TRP A 120 -22.81 -12.88 -8.88
CA TRP A 120 -23.09 -14.29 -8.62
C TRP A 120 -21.80 -15.11 -8.50
N THR A 121 -20.81 -14.85 -9.36
CA THR A 121 -19.47 -15.46 -9.18
C THR A 121 -18.78 -15.00 -7.90
N ALA A 122 -19.08 -13.80 -7.38
CA ALA A 122 -18.54 -13.33 -6.12
C ALA A 122 -19.11 -14.13 -4.93
N GLU A 123 -20.40 -14.47 -4.95
CA GLU A 123 -21.01 -15.37 -3.95
C GLU A 123 -20.39 -16.78 -3.98
N MET A 124 -20.05 -17.28 -5.16
CA MET A 124 -19.33 -18.55 -5.31
C MET A 124 -17.93 -18.47 -4.70
N VAL A 125 -17.18 -17.40 -4.98
CA VAL A 125 -15.85 -17.19 -4.39
C VAL A 125 -15.93 -16.98 -2.89
N ALA A 126 -16.97 -16.33 -2.36
CA ALA A 126 -17.20 -16.20 -0.92
C ALA A 126 -17.30 -17.59 -0.26
N THR A 127 -18.09 -18.48 -0.86
CA THR A 127 -18.22 -19.87 -0.38
C THR A 127 -16.89 -20.63 -0.46
N ALA A 128 -16.13 -20.43 -1.54
CA ALA A 128 -14.79 -21.02 -1.68
C ALA A 128 -13.79 -20.49 -0.64
N MET A 129 -13.86 -19.20 -0.31
CA MET A 129 -13.05 -18.58 0.75
C MET A 129 -13.35 -19.17 2.12
N THR A 130 -14.63 -19.33 2.45
CA THR A 130 -15.08 -20.01 3.68
C THR A 130 -14.47 -21.41 3.77
N GLU A 131 -14.65 -22.24 2.74
CA GLU A 131 -14.11 -23.61 2.72
C GLU A 131 -12.59 -23.62 2.88
N TYR A 132 -11.89 -22.70 2.21
CA TYR A 132 -10.44 -22.58 2.31
C TYR A 132 -9.99 -22.24 3.73
N LEU A 133 -10.61 -21.24 4.38
CA LEU A 133 -10.26 -20.85 5.77
C LEU A 133 -10.54 -21.93 6.81
N GLN A 134 -11.53 -22.79 6.55
CA GLN A 134 -11.87 -23.91 7.43
C GLN A 134 -10.90 -25.08 7.27
N THR A 135 -10.42 -25.32 6.04
CA THR A 135 -9.53 -26.44 5.72
C THR A 135 -8.05 -26.12 5.86
N HIS A 136 -7.67 -24.83 5.88
CA HIS A 136 -6.29 -24.35 5.96
C HIS A 136 -6.10 -23.33 7.10
N PRO A 137 -6.28 -23.75 8.37
CA PRO A 137 -6.17 -22.85 9.52
C PRO A 137 -4.79 -22.20 9.67
N GLU A 138 -3.73 -22.80 9.12
CA GLU A 138 -2.37 -22.24 9.07
C GLU A 138 -2.23 -21.00 8.18
N THR A 139 -3.19 -20.73 7.29
CA THR A 139 -3.20 -19.50 6.48
C THR A 139 -3.66 -18.29 7.31
N ARG A 140 -4.18 -18.48 8.54
CA ARG A 140 -4.81 -17.40 9.32
C ARG A 140 -3.80 -16.36 9.82
N PRO A 141 -4.14 -15.06 9.78
CA PRO A 141 -5.34 -14.51 9.15
C PRO A 141 -5.26 -14.63 7.62
N GLY A 142 -6.29 -15.20 6.99
CA GLY A 142 -6.34 -15.32 5.54
C GLY A 142 -6.60 -13.96 4.92
N ILE A 143 -5.77 -13.55 3.96
CA ILE A 143 -5.88 -12.28 3.25
C ILE A 143 -6.56 -12.51 1.91
N SER A 144 -7.59 -11.72 1.62
CA SER A 144 -8.31 -11.78 0.34
C SER A 144 -7.38 -11.50 -0.87
N PRO A 145 -7.40 -12.33 -1.92
CA PRO A 145 -6.62 -12.15 -3.14
C PRO A 145 -7.28 -11.20 -4.15
N THR A 146 -8.45 -10.63 -3.81
CA THR A 146 -9.34 -9.99 -4.79
C THR A 146 -8.87 -8.61 -5.26
N CYS A 147 -8.20 -7.84 -4.40
CA CYS A 147 -7.64 -6.53 -4.77
C CYS A 147 -6.25 -6.73 -5.38
N PRO A 148 -6.07 -6.55 -6.71
CA PRO A 148 -4.81 -6.91 -7.35
C PRO A 148 -3.63 -6.05 -6.89
N ALA A 149 -3.91 -4.80 -6.52
CA ALA A 149 -2.91 -3.88 -5.99
C ALA A 149 -2.46 -4.25 -4.57
N VAL A 150 -3.33 -4.88 -3.74
CA VAL A 150 -2.94 -5.41 -2.42
C VAL A 150 -2.05 -6.63 -2.58
N VAL A 151 -2.42 -7.58 -3.45
CA VAL A 151 -1.60 -8.78 -3.71
C VAL A 151 -0.19 -8.38 -4.18
N ARG A 152 -0.10 -7.41 -5.10
CA ARG A 152 1.19 -6.85 -5.55
C ARG A 152 1.95 -6.17 -4.41
N LEU A 153 1.26 -5.36 -3.59
CA LEU A 153 1.87 -4.70 -2.44
C LEU A 153 2.47 -5.71 -1.46
N ILE A 154 1.75 -6.78 -1.14
CA ILE A 154 2.20 -7.86 -0.26
C ILE A 154 3.44 -8.54 -0.87
N ALA A 155 3.37 -8.96 -2.13
CA ALA A 155 4.49 -9.61 -2.79
C ALA A 155 5.76 -8.74 -2.81
N MET A 156 5.62 -7.41 -2.90
CA MET A 156 6.75 -6.48 -2.99
C MET A 156 7.30 -6.00 -1.64
N ARG A 157 6.42 -5.72 -0.66
CA ARG A 157 6.80 -5.05 0.59
C ARG A 157 6.60 -5.88 1.85
N PHE A 158 5.73 -6.90 1.80
CA PHE A 158 5.41 -7.75 2.94
C PHE A 158 5.55 -9.24 2.55
N PRO A 159 6.73 -9.67 2.07
CA PRO A 159 6.93 -11.02 1.55
C PRO A 159 6.64 -12.11 2.59
N SER A 160 6.77 -11.80 3.89
CA SER A 160 6.40 -12.66 5.02
C SER A 160 4.91 -13.02 5.05
N LEU A 161 4.03 -12.15 4.52
CA LEU A 161 2.57 -12.32 4.47
C LEU A 161 2.09 -12.98 3.18
N VAL A 162 2.98 -13.30 2.24
CA VAL A 162 2.61 -14.05 1.01
C VAL A 162 1.89 -15.37 1.33
N PRO A 163 2.32 -16.19 2.32
CA PRO A 163 1.60 -17.40 2.73
C PRO A 163 0.17 -17.14 3.23
N ASN A 164 -0.12 -15.96 3.77
CA ASN A 164 -1.46 -15.59 4.24
C ASN A 164 -2.41 -15.20 3.10
N VAL A 165 -1.91 -14.88 1.90
CA VAL A 165 -2.76 -14.57 0.75
C VAL A 165 -3.44 -15.85 0.25
N MET A 166 -4.77 -15.89 0.32
CA MET A 166 -5.53 -17.07 -0.07
C MET A 166 -5.37 -17.32 -1.58
N PRO A 167 -4.94 -18.51 -2.03
CA PRO A 167 -4.64 -18.81 -3.43
C PRO A 167 -5.91 -19.12 -4.25
N LEU A 168 -6.89 -18.21 -4.22
CA LEU A 168 -8.18 -18.34 -4.89
C LEU A 168 -8.32 -17.31 -6.02
N LEU A 169 -8.91 -17.73 -7.14
CA LEU A 169 -9.19 -16.86 -8.28
C LEU A 169 -10.16 -15.74 -7.89
N SER A 170 -9.91 -14.54 -8.41
CA SER A 170 -10.88 -13.44 -8.29
C SER A 170 -12.18 -13.78 -9.02
N PRO A 171 -13.34 -13.19 -8.63
CA PRO A 171 -14.61 -13.44 -9.32
C PRO A 171 -14.55 -13.23 -10.84
N GLN A 172 -13.81 -12.20 -11.29
CA GLN A 172 -13.65 -11.89 -12.71
C GLN A 172 -12.78 -12.91 -13.44
N THR A 173 -11.69 -13.36 -12.82
CA THR A 173 -10.81 -14.39 -13.38
C THR A 173 -11.51 -15.75 -13.41
N LEU A 174 -12.27 -16.08 -12.37
CA LEU A 174 -13.11 -17.27 -12.31
C LEU A 174 -14.17 -17.25 -13.42
N ALA A 175 -14.88 -16.13 -13.58
CA ALA A 175 -15.85 -15.95 -14.65
C ALA A 175 -15.22 -16.18 -16.03
N ALA A 176 -14.06 -15.56 -16.30
CA ALA A 176 -13.35 -15.71 -17.57
C ALA A 176 -12.93 -17.16 -17.83
N LYS A 177 -12.34 -17.82 -16.83
CA LYS A 177 -11.96 -19.24 -16.90
C LYS A 177 -13.19 -20.12 -17.15
N TRP A 178 -14.27 -19.92 -16.42
CA TRP A 178 -15.51 -20.68 -16.57
C TRP A 178 -16.08 -20.54 -17.98
N ILE A 179 -16.19 -19.31 -18.49
CA ILE A 179 -16.72 -19.06 -19.83
C ILE A 179 -15.91 -19.82 -20.88
N LYS A 180 -14.58 -19.69 -20.85
CA LYS A 180 -13.67 -20.32 -21.84
C LYS A 180 -13.59 -21.84 -21.73
N THR A 181 -13.89 -22.42 -20.57
CA THR A 181 -13.71 -23.86 -20.33
C THR A 181 -15.02 -24.63 -20.33
N ARG A 182 -16.00 -24.19 -19.56
CA ARG A 182 -17.23 -24.94 -19.32
C ARG A 182 -18.37 -24.42 -20.18
N THR A 183 -18.59 -23.10 -20.21
CA THR A 183 -19.69 -22.53 -20.99
C THR A 183 -19.48 -22.72 -22.49
N SER A 184 -18.24 -22.58 -22.99
CA SER A 184 -17.93 -22.87 -24.38
C SER A 184 -18.28 -24.31 -24.76
N ILE A 185 -18.02 -25.29 -23.88
CA ILE A 185 -18.39 -26.69 -24.13
C ILE A 185 -19.90 -26.86 -24.11
N GLU A 186 -20.57 -26.34 -23.09
CA GLU A 186 -22.03 -26.42 -22.93
C GLU A 186 -22.77 -25.78 -24.12
N ARG A 187 -22.20 -24.74 -24.74
CA ARG A 187 -22.78 -24.04 -25.90
C ARG A 187 -22.25 -24.48 -27.26
N GLY A 188 -21.27 -25.39 -27.30
CA GLY A 188 -20.61 -25.80 -28.54
C GLY A 188 -19.81 -24.69 -29.23
N TRP A 189 -19.32 -23.70 -28.49
CA TRP A 189 -18.50 -22.61 -29.01
C TRP A 189 -17.04 -23.03 -29.18
N ASP A 190 -16.42 -22.65 -30.29
CA ASP A 190 -14.95 -22.70 -30.39
C ASP A 190 -14.35 -21.67 -29.42
N ILE A 191 -13.49 -22.13 -28.51
CA ILE A 191 -12.82 -21.30 -27.50
C ILE A 191 -12.11 -20.08 -28.10
N LYS A 192 -11.60 -20.18 -29.34
CA LYS A 192 -10.92 -19.07 -30.04
C LYS A 192 -11.88 -17.99 -30.53
N SER A 193 -13.13 -18.36 -30.76
CA SER A 193 -14.19 -17.45 -31.22
C SER A 193 -14.86 -16.68 -30.08
N VAL A 194 -14.65 -17.12 -28.83
CA VAL A 194 -15.14 -16.45 -27.63
C VAL A 194 -14.17 -15.33 -27.24
N GLY A 195 -14.65 -14.10 -27.06
CA GLY A 195 -13.84 -12.98 -26.60
C GLY A 195 -14.28 -12.50 -25.23
N VAL A 196 -13.49 -12.67 -24.18
CA VAL A 196 -13.86 -12.27 -22.81
C VAL A 196 -13.31 -10.87 -22.50
N PHE A 197 -14.20 -9.95 -22.19
CA PHE A 197 -13.89 -8.56 -21.87
C PHE A 197 -14.29 -8.22 -20.44
N ILE A 198 -13.31 -7.91 -19.61
CA ILE A 198 -13.55 -7.40 -18.27
C ILE A 198 -13.88 -5.92 -18.33
N ILE A 199 -14.98 -5.50 -17.70
CA ILE A 199 -15.31 -4.08 -17.52
C ILE A 199 -14.93 -3.69 -16.09
N SER A 200 -13.85 -2.92 -15.95
CA SER A 200 -13.17 -2.74 -14.67
C SER A 200 -13.20 -1.31 -14.14
N PRO A 201 -13.46 -1.10 -12.83
CA PRO A 201 -13.26 0.17 -12.13
C PRO A 201 -11.79 0.39 -11.74
N CYS A 202 -10.90 -0.58 -12.00
CA CYS A 202 -9.54 -0.65 -11.51
C CYS A 202 -8.53 -0.86 -12.65
N VAL A 203 -7.46 -0.07 -12.65
CA VAL A 203 -6.36 -0.22 -13.63
C VAL A 203 -5.44 -1.41 -13.28
N ALA A 204 -5.37 -1.81 -12.00
CA ALA A 204 -4.52 -2.92 -11.54
C ALA A 204 -4.95 -4.29 -12.08
N ILE A 205 -6.16 -4.42 -12.66
CA ILE A 205 -6.62 -5.70 -13.22
C ILE A 205 -5.79 -6.13 -14.43
N ARG A 206 -5.32 -5.17 -15.24
CA ARG A 206 -4.58 -5.45 -16.47
C ARG A 206 -3.35 -6.30 -16.24
N PRO A 207 -2.40 -5.88 -15.39
CA PRO A 207 -1.20 -6.67 -15.19
C PRO A 207 -1.49 -7.94 -14.37
N THR A 208 -2.71 -8.15 -13.87
CA THR A 208 -3.14 -9.42 -13.23
C THR A 208 -3.76 -10.42 -14.20
N VAL A 209 -4.24 -9.98 -15.37
CA VAL A 209 -4.83 -10.90 -16.37
C VAL A 209 -3.92 -11.12 -17.57
N GLU A 210 -3.11 -10.14 -17.96
CA GLU A 210 -2.16 -10.27 -19.08
C GLU A 210 -0.82 -10.90 -18.66
N ASP A 211 -0.41 -10.70 -17.40
CA ASP A 211 0.76 -11.35 -16.76
C ASP A 211 0.31 -12.00 -15.44
N PRO A 212 -0.49 -13.07 -15.53
CA PRO A 212 -1.26 -13.54 -14.40
C PRO A 212 -0.39 -14.25 -13.35
N LEU A 213 -0.43 -13.72 -12.13
CA LEU A 213 0.13 -14.39 -10.94
C LEU A 213 -0.65 -15.65 -10.53
N SER A 214 -1.88 -15.81 -11.04
CA SER A 214 -2.86 -16.79 -10.57
C SER A 214 -3.20 -17.92 -11.56
N VAL A 215 -2.84 -17.79 -12.84
CA VAL A 215 -3.20 -18.77 -13.89
C VAL A 215 -2.03 -19.00 -14.85
N LYS A 216 -1.94 -20.19 -15.47
CA LYS A 216 -0.84 -20.53 -16.40
C LYS A 216 -0.94 -19.80 -17.74
N ARG A 217 -2.15 -19.37 -18.11
CA ARG A 217 -2.44 -18.63 -19.34
C ARG A 217 -3.55 -17.61 -19.11
N PRO A 218 -3.53 -16.46 -19.80
CA PRO A 218 -4.64 -15.51 -19.78
C PRO A 218 -5.95 -16.13 -20.28
N TYR A 219 -7.06 -15.89 -19.57
CA TYR A 219 -8.43 -16.23 -20.00
C TYR A 219 -9.22 -15.00 -20.50
N VAL A 220 -8.59 -13.83 -20.46
CA VAL A 220 -9.21 -12.53 -20.75
C VAL A 220 -8.59 -11.97 -22.01
N ASP A 221 -9.43 -11.56 -22.97
CA ASP A 221 -9.00 -11.06 -24.28
C ASP A 221 -8.96 -9.52 -24.33
N GLY A 222 -9.64 -8.84 -23.40
CA GLY A 222 -9.59 -7.39 -23.28
C GLY A 222 -10.09 -6.85 -21.95
N ILE A 223 -9.69 -5.61 -21.64
CA ILE A 223 -10.16 -4.85 -20.50
C ILE A 223 -10.72 -3.54 -20.99
N ILE A 224 -11.96 -3.24 -20.63
CA ILE A 224 -12.61 -1.96 -20.93
C ILE A 224 -12.72 -1.19 -19.62
N CYS A 225 -12.29 0.08 -19.61
CA CYS A 225 -12.42 0.89 -18.41
C CYS A 225 -13.90 1.22 -18.17
N ALA A 226 -14.35 1.13 -16.91
CA ALA A 226 -15.73 1.47 -16.55
C ALA A 226 -16.09 2.91 -16.97
N SER A 227 -15.16 3.86 -16.84
CA SER A 227 -15.30 5.25 -17.29
C SER A 227 -15.49 5.39 -18.80
N GLU A 228 -14.84 4.56 -19.61
CA GLU A 228 -14.94 4.60 -21.07
C GLU A 228 -16.31 4.09 -21.55
N ILE A 229 -16.78 2.98 -20.97
CA ILE A 229 -18.06 2.37 -21.38
C ILE A 229 -19.28 3.03 -20.74
N TYR A 230 -19.08 3.83 -19.68
CA TYR A 230 -20.16 4.48 -18.93
C TYR A 230 -21.16 5.23 -19.83
N GLY A 231 -20.66 6.11 -20.71
CA GLY A 231 -21.49 6.88 -21.62
C GLY A 231 -22.27 6.00 -22.60
N HIS A 232 -21.65 4.92 -23.08
CA HIS A 232 -22.31 3.96 -23.97
C HIS A 232 -23.47 3.24 -23.29
N ILE A 233 -23.28 2.82 -22.02
CA ILE A 233 -24.36 2.20 -21.23
C ILE A 233 -25.47 3.21 -20.97
N LEU A 234 -25.13 4.43 -20.56
CA LEU A 234 -26.11 5.49 -20.28
C LEU A 234 -26.98 5.81 -21.50
N HIS A 235 -26.40 5.81 -22.70
CA HIS A 235 -27.15 5.99 -23.96
C HIS A 235 -27.99 4.77 -24.36
N ALA A 236 -27.59 3.56 -23.96
CA ALA A 236 -28.33 2.32 -24.25
C ALA A 236 -29.54 2.13 -23.32
N LEU A 237 -29.45 2.56 -22.05
CA LEU A 237 -30.49 2.35 -21.03
C LEU A 237 -31.90 2.82 -21.47
N PRO A 238 -32.12 4.04 -22.02
CA PRO A 238 -33.44 4.48 -22.46
C PRO A 238 -34.01 3.72 -23.66
N ARG A 239 -33.16 2.95 -24.37
CA ARG A 239 -33.54 2.20 -25.57
C ARG A 239 -33.93 0.76 -25.28
N LEU A 240 -33.81 0.33 -24.02
CA LEU A 240 -34.28 -0.98 -23.58
C LEU A 240 -35.81 -0.99 -23.69
N LYS A 241 -36.31 -1.68 -24.73
CA LYS A 241 -37.75 -1.79 -25.00
C LYS A 241 -38.46 -2.74 -24.04
N ASP A 242 -37.72 -3.68 -23.49
CA ASP A 242 -38.19 -4.72 -22.57
C ASP A 242 -37.06 -5.03 -21.57
N ASP A 243 -37.34 -4.88 -20.28
CA ASP A 243 -36.45 -5.25 -19.18
C ASP A 243 -36.99 -6.41 -18.33
N SER A 244 -38.04 -7.08 -18.81
CA SER A 244 -38.63 -8.26 -18.16
C SER A 244 -37.69 -9.47 -18.17
N GLN A 245 -36.77 -9.53 -19.14
CA GLN A 245 -35.74 -10.57 -19.18
C GLN A 245 -34.80 -10.42 -17.98
N ARG A 246 -34.91 -11.35 -17.03
CA ARG A 246 -34.01 -11.42 -15.87
C ARG A 246 -32.77 -12.26 -16.21
N ILE A 247 -31.64 -11.59 -16.40
CA ILE A 247 -30.31 -12.21 -16.54
C ILE A 247 -29.44 -12.03 -15.29
N GLN A 248 -29.82 -11.12 -14.38
CA GLN A 248 -29.24 -11.03 -13.03
C GLN A 248 -29.66 -12.25 -12.19
N ARG A 249 -28.65 -12.92 -11.62
CA ARG A 249 -28.80 -14.08 -10.73
C ARG A 249 -28.44 -13.75 -9.28
N ALA A 250 -27.53 -12.82 -9.06
CA ALA A 250 -26.98 -12.52 -7.75
C ALA A 250 -28.00 -11.86 -6.81
N SER A 251 -27.80 -12.13 -5.52
CA SER A 251 -28.49 -11.50 -4.42
C SER A 251 -27.74 -10.23 -3.96
N GLY A 252 -28.22 -9.63 -2.87
CA GLY A 252 -27.51 -8.59 -2.15
C GLY A 252 -26.13 -9.03 -1.63
N VAL A 253 -25.88 -10.32 -1.41
CA VAL A 253 -24.57 -10.83 -0.98
C VAL A 253 -23.51 -10.51 -2.03
N GLY A 254 -23.75 -10.89 -3.30
CA GLY A 254 -22.83 -10.59 -4.40
C GLY A 254 -22.70 -9.10 -4.70
N ILE A 255 -23.79 -8.33 -4.55
CA ILE A 255 -23.77 -6.87 -4.76
C ILE A 255 -22.90 -6.19 -3.71
N ALA A 256 -22.86 -6.69 -2.47
CA ALA A 256 -22.07 -6.12 -1.39
C ALA A 256 -20.57 -6.04 -1.73
N TRP A 257 -20.06 -6.99 -2.53
CA TRP A 257 -18.67 -7.06 -2.98
C TRP A 257 -18.21 -5.87 -3.84
N ALA A 258 -19.14 -5.01 -4.28
CA ALA A 258 -18.79 -3.76 -4.95
C ALA A 258 -17.95 -2.82 -4.06
N GLY A 259 -18.15 -2.85 -2.74
CA GLY A 259 -17.49 -1.95 -1.79
C GLY A 259 -16.77 -2.69 -0.66
N ALA A 260 -16.02 -1.93 0.14
CA ALA A 260 -15.39 -2.45 1.34
C ALA A 260 -16.45 -2.99 2.32
N GLY A 261 -16.11 -4.07 3.00
CA GLY A 261 -16.99 -4.81 3.90
C GLY A 261 -17.87 -5.84 3.18
N GLY A 262 -17.84 -5.89 1.84
CA GLY A 262 -18.65 -6.82 1.08
C GLY A 262 -18.24 -8.27 1.30
N GLN A 263 -16.93 -8.53 1.45
CA GLN A 263 -16.40 -9.89 1.56
C GLN A 263 -16.54 -10.41 2.97
N VAL A 264 -16.18 -9.60 3.98
CA VAL A 264 -16.32 -10.00 5.40
C VAL A 264 -17.74 -10.39 5.78
N ASN A 265 -18.75 -9.77 5.16
CA ASN A 265 -20.16 -10.10 5.41
C ASN A 265 -20.64 -11.37 4.67
N SER A 266 -19.81 -11.94 3.79
CA SER A 266 -20.16 -13.10 2.95
C SER A 266 -19.29 -14.33 3.22
N VAL A 267 -18.10 -14.13 3.75
CA VAL A 267 -17.18 -15.18 4.19
C VAL A 267 -17.55 -15.56 5.62
N ASP A 268 -17.79 -16.84 5.84
CA ASP A 268 -18.27 -17.38 7.12
C ASP A 268 -17.08 -17.76 7.99
N CYS A 269 -16.70 -16.83 8.87
CA CYS A 269 -15.59 -17.00 9.82
C CYS A 269 -15.83 -16.16 11.09
N ASP A 270 -15.23 -16.58 12.20
CA ASP A 270 -15.53 -16.04 13.54
C ASP A 270 -15.14 -14.56 13.70
N TYR A 271 -13.93 -14.20 13.24
CA TYR A 271 -13.42 -12.84 13.39
C TYR A 271 -12.72 -12.36 12.12
N SER A 272 -13.22 -11.27 11.55
CA SER A 272 -12.69 -10.69 10.33
C SER A 272 -12.62 -9.16 10.40
N LEU A 273 -11.72 -8.59 9.58
CA LEU A 273 -11.55 -7.15 9.44
C LEU A 273 -11.66 -6.74 7.98
N SER A 274 -12.26 -5.56 7.76
CA SER A 274 -12.27 -4.89 6.46
C SER A 274 -11.48 -3.60 6.54
N VAL A 275 -10.50 -3.46 5.64
CA VAL A 275 -9.60 -2.30 5.58
C VAL A 275 -9.63 -1.73 4.17
N SER A 276 -9.74 -0.41 4.05
CA SER A 276 -9.74 0.24 2.75
C SER A 276 -9.01 1.58 2.76
N GLY A 277 -8.27 1.85 1.68
CA GLY A 277 -7.36 3.00 1.58
C GLY A 277 -5.91 2.56 1.75
N PHE A 278 -5.02 3.09 0.91
CA PHE A 278 -3.63 2.63 0.84
C PHE A 278 -2.91 2.69 2.19
N SER A 279 -2.95 3.83 2.89
CA SER A 279 -2.24 4.01 4.16
C SER A 279 -2.77 3.06 5.24
N GLU A 280 -4.09 2.89 5.32
CA GLU A 280 -4.73 1.97 6.27
C GLU A 280 -4.35 0.51 5.97
N VAL A 281 -4.30 0.14 4.69
CA VAL A 281 -3.86 -1.20 4.27
C VAL A 281 -2.39 -1.43 4.65
N VAL A 282 -1.50 -0.48 4.39
CA VAL A 282 -0.08 -0.60 4.79
C VAL A 282 0.04 -0.78 6.30
N ASN A 283 -0.63 0.06 7.08
CA ASN A 283 -0.61 -0.02 8.55
C ASN A 283 -1.15 -1.38 9.05
N MET A 284 -2.25 -1.87 8.47
CA MET A 284 -2.78 -3.20 8.78
C MET A 284 -1.76 -4.29 8.46
N LEU A 285 -1.14 -4.28 7.28
CA LEU A 285 -0.13 -5.28 6.90
C LEU A 285 1.10 -5.24 7.83
N GLU A 286 1.56 -4.06 8.24
CA GLU A 286 2.64 -3.90 9.23
C GLU A 286 2.26 -4.51 10.58
N MET A 287 1.03 -4.31 11.05
CA MET A 287 0.53 -4.93 12.28
C MET A 287 0.47 -6.46 12.16
N LEU A 288 0.00 -6.98 11.03
CA LEU A 288 -0.06 -8.43 10.78
C LEU A 288 1.34 -9.06 10.74
N GLU A 289 2.30 -8.43 10.07
CA GLU A 289 3.70 -8.88 10.02
C GLU A 289 4.35 -8.87 11.41
N ALA A 290 3.99 -7.90 12.26
CA ALA A 290 4.40 -7.83 13.66
C ALA A 290 3.69 -8.85 14.57
N GLY A 291 2.85 -9.75 14.04
CA GLY A 291 2.15 -10.79 14.80
C GLY A 291 1.00 -10.27 15.67
N ARG A 292 0.45 -9.09 15.35
CA ARG A 292 -0.74 -8.54 16.04
C ARG A 292 -2.00 -9.30 15.59
N PHE A 293 -3.00 -9.37 16.47
CA PHE A 293 -4.31 -10.00 16.23
C PHE A 293 -4.24 -11.52 15.95
N PRO A 294 -3.65 -12.33 16.86
CA PRO A 294 -3.53 -13.78 16.66
C PRO A 294 -4.87 -14.51 16.50
N GLU A 295 -5.97 -13.94 17.00
CA GLU A 295 -7.33 -14.47 16.87
C GLU A 295 -8.02 -14.14 15.53
N LEU A 296 -7.41 -13.30 14.70
CA LEU A 296 -8.00 -12.86 13.43
C LEU A 296 -8.02 -13.98 12.40
N SER A 297 -9.19 -14.26 11.83
CA SER A 297 -9.37 -15.34 10.85
C SER A 297 -9.26 -14.85 9.40
N PHE A 298 -9.79 -13.66 9.09
CA PHE A 298 -9.86 -13.16 7.70
C PHE A 298 -9.69 -11.65 7.59
N VAL A 299 -9.00 -11.21 6.55
CA VAL A 299 -8.81 -9.80 6.21
C VAL A 299 -9.22 -9.52 4.77
N GLU A 300 -10.22 -8.65 4.62
CA GLU A 300 -10.54 -7.99 3.36
C GLU A 300 -9.78 -6.67 3.28
N ALA A 301 -8.93 -6.49 2.27
CA ALA A 301 -8.14 -5.28 2.07
C ALA A 301 -8.33 -4.70 0.66
N HIS A 302 -8.53 -3.38 0.58
CA HIS A 302 -8.65 -2.65 -0.69
C HIS A 302 -7.76 -1.40 -0.69
N ILE A 303 -6.95 -1.22 -1.73
CA ILE A 303 -6.14 0.01 -1.86
C ILE A 303 -6.99 1.28 -2.00
N CYS A 304 -8.19 1.18 -2.59
CA CYS A 304 -9.08 2.33 -2.75
C CYS A 304 -10.00 2.49 -1.53
N ALA A 305 -10.16 3.72 -1.06
CA ALA A 305 -11.08 4.04 0.03
C ALA A 305 -12.52 3.69 -0.38
N GLY A 306 -13.22 2.92 0.47
CA GLY A 306 -14.56 2.41 0.18
C GLY A 306 -14.61 1.19 -0.75
N GLY A 307 -13.46 0.57 -1.06
CA GLY A 307 -13.37 -0.59 -1.94
C GLY A 307 -13.40 -0.22 -3.43
N CYS A 308 -13.90 -1.14 -4.27
CA CYS A 308 -13.93 -0.95 -5.73
C CYS A 308 -14.82 0.23 -6.18
N LEU A 309 -15.80 0.66 -5.37
CA LEU A 309 -16.58 1.88 -5.59
C LEU A 309 -15.72 3.16 -5.59
N GLY A 310 -14.60 3.15 -4.86
CA GLY A 310 -13.60 4.21 -4.87
C GLY A 310 -12.49 3.99 -5.91
N GLY A 311 -12.68 3.09 -6.87
CA GLY A 311 -11.71 2.78 -7.92
C GLY A 311 -11.38 3.99 -8.79
N PRO A 312 -10.19 4.04 -9.43
CA PRO A 312 -9.79 5.18 -10.26
C PRO A 312 -10.61 5.36 -11.54
N LEU A 313 -11.30 4.30 -12.02
CA LEU A 313 -12.08 4.34 -13.27
C LEU A 313 -13.59 4.42 -13.03
N THR A 314 -14.03 4.69 -11.79
CA THR A 314 -15.44 4.96 -11.50
C THR A 314 -15.82 6.38 -11.90
N VAL A 315 -17.10 6.59 -12.20
CA VAL A 315 -17.63 7.89 -12.66
C VAL A 315 -18.47 8.55 -11.57
N GLU A 316 -19.24 7.76 -10.82
CA GLU A 316 -20.10 8.26 -9.76
C GLU A 316 -19.30 8.57 -8.48
N ASN A 317 -19.80 9.51 -7.68
CA ASN A 317 -19.26 9.76 -6.36
C ASN A 317 -19.32 8.49 -5.50
N ARG A 318 -18.21 8.12 -4.86
CA ARG A 318 -18.09 6.87 -4.08
C ARG A 318 -19.16 6.72 -2.99
N TYR A 319 -19.58 7.81 -2.34
CA TYR A 319 -20.57 7.76 -1.26
C TYR A 319 -21.98 7.55 -1.81
N ARG A 320 -22.30 8.21 -2.93
CA ARG A 320 -23.55 7.98 -3.65
C ARG A 320 -23.62 6.55 -4.19
N ALA A 321 -22.54 6.06 -4.81
CA ALA A 321 -22.46 4.68 -5.29
C ALA A 321 -22.58 3.67 -4.14
N ALA A 322 -22.01 3.96 -2.97
CA ALA A 322 -22.17 3.12 -1.77
C ALA A 322 -23.64 3.09 -1.30
N SER A 323 -24.31 4.24 -1.26
CA SER A 323 -25.74 4.32 -0.93
C SER A 323 -26.62 3.56 -1.92
N VAL A 324 -26.30 3.60 -3.22
CA VAL A 324 -26.97 2.80 -4.26
C VAL A 324 -26.77 1.31 -4.02
N LYS A 325 -25.52 0.89 -3.78
CA LYS A 325 -25.19 -0.50 -3.44
C LYS A 325 -25.99 -0.97 -2.21
N ASP A 326 -26.01 -0.22 -1.12
CA ASP A 326 -26.75 -0.57 0.10
C ASP A 326 -28.26 -0.67 -0.15
N SER A 327 -28.80 0.21 -1.00
CA SER A 327 -30.21 0.17 -1.42
C SER A 327 -30.52 -1.10 -2.22
N PHE A 328 -29.59 -1.54 -3.09
CA PHE A 328 -29.72 -2.81 -3.81
C PHE A 328 -29.59 -4.02 -2.90
N ILE A 329 -28.68 -4.01 -1.92
CA ILE A 329 -28.60 -5.09 -0.92
C ILE A 329 -29.96 -5.29 -0.23
N LYS A 330 -30.60 -4.18 0.21
CA LYS A 330 -31.94 -4.24 0.81
C LYS A 330 -33.00 -4.76 -0.14
N ARG A 331 -32.95 -4.34 -1.42
CA ARG A 331 -33.93 -4.73 -2.45
C ARG A 331 -33.82 -6.20 -2.85
N PHE A 332 -32.61 -6.73 -2.98
CA PHE A 332 -32.37 -8.08 -3.49
C PHE A 332 -32.18 -9.12 -2.38
N GLY A 333 -32.09 -8.69 -1.11
CA GLY A 333 -31.99 -9.57 0.05
C GLY A 333 -30.62 -10.26 0.17
N LEU A 334 -30.38 -10.94 1.29
CA LEU A 334 -29.11 -11.64 1.56
C LEU A 334 -29.19 -13.16 1.32
N HIS A 335 -30.26 -13.63 0.68
CA HIS A 335 -30.42 -15.04 0.33
C HIS A 335 -29.74 -15.31 -1.01
N SER A 336 -28.60 -15.99 -0.97
CA SER A 336 -27.86 -16.42 -2.16
C SER A 336 -28.42 -17.75 -2.69
N ASP A 337 -28.66 -17.82 -3.99
CA ASP A 337 -29.06 -19.04 -4.71
C ASP A 337 -27.85 -19.91 -5.12
N VAL A 338 -26.64 -19.60 -4.63
CA VAL A 338 -25.45 -20.43 -4.87
C VAL A 338 -25.56 -21.72 -4.07
N ASP A 339 -25.55 -22.86 -4.78
CA ASP A 339 -25.47 -24.19 -4.20
C ASP A 339 -24.10 -24.40 -3.52
N ARG A 340 -24.06 -24.23 -2.20
CA ARG A 340 -22.82 -24.27 -1.42
C ARG A 340 -22.15 -25.65 -1.47
N ASP A 341 -22.91 -26.74 -1.49
CA ASP A 341 -22.35 -28.08 -1.50
C ASP A 341 -21.67 -28.39 -2.84
N LYS A 342 -22.28 -27.95 -3.94
CA LYS A 342 -21.64 -27.98 -5.24
C LYS A 342 -20.38 -27.13 -5.32
N ILE A 343 -20.36 -25.94 -4.69
CA ILE A 343 -19.13 -25.13 -4.63
C ILE A 343 -18.03 -25.85 -3.84
N ARG A 344 -18.35 -26.45 -2.69
CA ARG A 344 -17.38 -27.22 -1.90
C ARG A 344 -16.81 -28.39 -2.70
N GLU A 345 -17.64 -29.11 -3.44
CA GLU A 345 -17.18 -30.17 -4.35
C GLU A 345 -16.20 -29.62 -5.39
N LEU A 346 -16.55 -28.51 -6.06
CA LEU A 346 -15.69 -27.86 -7.05
C LEU A 346 -14.38 -27.33 -6.43
N CYS A 347 -14.39 -26.88 -5.18
CA CYS A 347 -13.18 -26.50 -4.45
C CYS A 347 -12.24 -27.69 -4.28
N ARG A 348 -12.75 -28.87 -3.91
CA ARG A 348 -11.95 -30.11 -3.79
C ARG A 348 -11.36 -30.55 -5.13
N LEU A 349 -12.05 -30.25 -6.23
CA LEU A 349 -11.56 -30.47 -7.59
C LEU A 349 -10.58 -29.38 -8.09
N GLY A 350 -10.24 -28.39 -7.25
CA GLY A 350 -9.30 -27.32 -7.58
C GLY A 350 -9.84 -26.27 -8.56
N ALA A 351 -11.16 -26.18 -8.76
CA ALA A 351 -11.75 -25.27 -9.76
C ALA A 351 -11.54 -23.78 -9.44
N PHE A 352 -11.43 -23.44 -8.15
CA PHE A 352 -11.29 -22.07 -7.65
C PHE A 352 -9.84 -21.67 -7.37
N GLY A 353 -8.92 -22.64 -7.29
CA GLY A 353 -7.53 -22.39 -6.92
C GLY A 353 -6.73 -21.69 -8.01
N TRP A 354 -5.67 -21.01 -7.60
CA TRP A 354 -4.63 -20.56 -8.52
C TRP A 354 -3.93 -21.75 -9.18
N GLU A 355 -3.53 -21.59 -10.43
CA GLU A 355 -2.78 -22.59 -11.19
C GLU A 355 -1.25 -22.40 -11.05
N THR A 356 -0.87 -21.28 -10.43
CA THR A 356 0.51 -20.82 -10.20
C THR A 356 0.65 -20.35 -8.74
N LYS A 357 1.87 -20.40 -8.20
CA LYS A 357 2.16 -19.93 -6.84
C LYS A 357 2.51 -18.45 -6.87
N LEU A 358 1.93 -17.67 -5.96
CA LEU A 358 2.40 -16.31 -5.71
C LEU A 358 3.81 -16.36 -5.12
N LEU A 359 4.74 -15.71 -5.79
CA LEU A 359 6.12 -15.62 -5.34
C LEU A 359 6.37 -14.22 -4.75
N PRO A 360 7.15 -14.13 -3.67
CA PRO A 360 7.72 -12.86 -3.24
C PRO A 360 8.47 -12.19 -4.40
N HIS A 361 8.23 -10.90 -4.57
CA HIS A 361 8.91 -10.08 -5.56
C HIS A 361 9.41 -8.80 -4.87
N PRO A 362 10.37 -8.91 -3.92
CA PRO A 362 10.88 -7.75 -3.23
C PRO A 362 11.48 -6.73 -4.20
N LEU A 363 11.62 -5.49 -3.75
CA LEU A 363 12.34 -4.48 -4.51
C LEU A 363 13.76 -4.98 -4.83
N PRO A 364 14.25 -4.75 -6.06
CA PRO A 364 15.58 -5.18 -6.43
C PRO A 364 16.63 -4.49 -5.54
N PRO A 365 17.73 -5.19 -5.20
CA PRO A 365 18.81 -4.58 -4.44
C PRO A 365 19.42 -3.39 -5.21
N LEU A 366 20.06 -2.48 -4.48
CA LEU A 366 20.69 -1.28 -5.06
C LEU A 366 21.79 -1.62 -6.09
N ALA A 367 22.40 -2.80 -5.97
CA ALA A 367 23.30 -3.39 -6.95
C ALA A 367 23.19 -4.93 -6.89
N PRO A 368 23.54 -5.66 -7.98
CA PRO A 368 23.61 -7.11 -7.96
C PRO A 368 24.68 -7.66 -6.99
N ASP A 369 25.79 -6.95 -6.87
CA ASP A 369 26.87 -7.29 -5.95
C ASP A 369 26.56 -6.76 -4.53
N PRO A 370 26.63 -7.59 -3.48
CA PRO A 370 26.32 -7.17 -2.12
C PRO A 370 27.23 -6.07 -1.57
N LEU A 371 28.52 -6.05 -1.95
CA LEU A 371 29.46 -5.04 -1.49
C LEU A 371 29.17 -3.68 -2.15
N GLU A 372 28.91 -3.69 -3.46
CA GLU A 372 28.44 -2.50 -4.20
C GLU A 372 27.11 -1.99 -3.62
N ALA A 373 26.18 -2.88 -3.28
CA ALA A 373 24.92 -2.50 -2.67
C ALA A 373 25.14 -1.80 -1.31
N LEU A 374 26.05 -2.32 -0.48
CA LEU A 374 26.42 -1.70 0.80
C LEU A 374 27.08 -0.32 0.60
N GLN A 375 27.94 -0.17 -0.40
CA GLN A 375 28.52 1.13 -0.76
C GLN A 375 27.43 2.13 -1.17
N LYS A 376 26.44 1.70 -1.95
CA LYS A 376 25.29 2.55 -2.31
C LYS A 376 24.46 2.91 -1.08
N VAL A 377 24.26 2.00 -0.12
CA VAL A 377 23.60 2.34 1.16
C VAL A 377 24.38 3.44 1.89
N GLN A 378 25.71 3.33 1.98
CA GLN A 378 26.56 4.35 2.61
C GLN A 378 26.45 5.70 1.88
N GLN A 379 26.53 5.69 0.55
CA GLN A 379 26.35 6.87 -0.29
C GLN A 379 24.99 7.54 -0.07
N ILE A 380 23.91 6.75 0.04
CA ILE A 380 22.58 7.25 0.35
C ILE A 380 22.56 7.97 1.71
N GLN A 381 23.20 7.41 2.74
CA GLN A 381 23.25 8.07 4.06
C GLN A 381 24.06 9.36 4.04
N GLU A 382 25.17 9.39 3.30
CA GLU A 382 26.00 10.59 3.11
C GLU A 382 25.23 11.70 2.36
N ILE A 383 24.46 11.34 1.33
CA ILE A 383 23.61 12.31 0.63
C ILE A 383 22.50 12.80 1.56
N LYS A 384 21.85 11.91 2.30
CA LYS A 384 20.77 12.25 3.24
C LYS A 384 21.23 13.23 4.33
N SER A 385 22.43 13.08 4.88
CA SER A 385 22.94 14.00 5.91
C SER A 385 23.09 15.46 5.44
N ARG A 386 23.18 15.66 4.12
CA ARG A 386 23.26 16.99 3.47
C ARG A 386 21.91 17.52 3.00
N LEU A 387 20.83 16.75 3.16
CA LEU A 387 19.50 17.12 2.73
C LEU A 387 18.64 17.62 3.90
N PRO A 388 17.62 18.45 3.64
CA PRO A 388 16.77 19.00 4.69
C PRO A 388 15.69 18.01 5.20
N MET A 389 15.67 16.78 4.68
CA MET A 389 14.68 15.74 5.02
C MET A 389 13.22 16.17 4.86
N LEU A 390 12.95 16.94 3.80
CA LEU A 390 11.62 17.45 3.47
C LEU A 390 10.91 16.60 2.39
N GLU A 391 9.59 16.67 2.40
CA GLU A 391 8.73 16.19 1.32
C GLU A 391 8.31 17.35 0.41
N CYS A 392 9.23 18.21 -0.03
CA CYS A 392 8.88 19.38 -0.86
C CYS A 392 8.61 19.01 -2.33
N GLY A 393 9.31 18.00 -2.87
CA GLY A 393 9.16 17.56 -4.27
C GLY A 393 9.85 18.41 -5.33
N VAL A 394 10.62 19.42 -4.93
CA VAL A 394 11.21 20.42 -5.85
C VAL A 394 12.21 19.81 -6.84
N CYS A 395 12.98 18.81 -6.41
CA CYS A 395 13.92 18.09 -7.28
C CYS A 395 13.26 16.99 -8.14
N GLY A 396 11.93 16.85 -8.10
CA GLY A 396 11.21 15.81 -8.83
C GLY A 396 11.28 14.41 -8.20
N ALA A 397 11.75 14.30 -6.95
CA ALA A 397 11.62 13.10 -6.12
C ALA A 397 10.57 13.31 -5.01
N PRO A 398 9.82 12.28 -4.59
CA PRO A 398 8.80 12.38 -3.55
C PRO A 398 9.29 13.01 -2.24
N ASN A 399 10.47 12.57 -1.77
CA ASN A 399 11.13 13.00 -0.54
C ASN A 399 12.67 12.87 -0.64
N CYS A 400 13.39 13.38 0.36
CA CYS A 400 14.86 13.34 0.39
C CYS A 400 15.47 11.93 0.35
N HIS A 401 14.80 10.92 0.91
CA HIS A 401 15.30 9.54 0.87
C HIS A 401 15.28 8.98 -0.55
N THR A 402 14.14 9.10 -1.24
CA THR A 402 13.99 8.68 -2.64
C THR A 402 14.92 9.45 -3.60
N PHE A 403 15.18 10.73 -3.33
CA PHE A 403 16.17 11.51 -4.07
C PHE A 403 17.59 10.95 -3.88
N ALA A 404 17.99 10.68 -2.63
CA ALA A 404 19.31 10.13 -2.33
C ALA A 404 19.52 8.76 -3.00
N GLU A 405 18.49 7.91 -3.00
CA GLU A 405 18.51 6.63 -3.73
C GLU A 405 18.71 6.86 -5.24
N ASP A 406 17.97 7.78 -5.85
CA ASP A 406 18.10 8.07 -7.28
C ASP A 406 19.50 8.59 -7.63
N VAL A 407 20.10 9.42 -6.79
CA VAL A 407 21.49 9.89 -6.98
C VAL A 407 22.48 8.74 -6.87
N ALA A 408 22.39 7.90 -5.84
CA ALA A 408 23.28 6.74 -5.66
C ALA A 408 23.15 5.69 -6.79
N LEU A 409 21.99 5.66 -7.45
CA LEU A 409 21.72 4.83 -8.63
C LEU A 409 22.05 5.53 -9.96
N GLY A 410 22.58 6.76 -9.93
CA GLY A 410 22.94 7.54 -11.12
C GLY A 410 21.76 8.01 -11.96
N ARG A 411 20.56 8.05 -11.37
CA ARG A 411 19.28 8.46 -12.01
C ARG A 411 18.98 9.94 -11.83
N ALA A 412 19.60 10.58 -10.84
CA ALA A 412 19.51 12.01 -10.60
C ALA A 412 20.92 12.57 -10.32
N GLN A 413 21.11 13.86 -10.60
CA GLN A 413 22.33 14.57 -10.20
C GLN A 413 22.12 15.23 -8.84
N GLU A 414 23.13 15.21 -7.97
CA GLU A 414 23.07 15.87 -6.64
C GLU A 414 22.59 17.33 -6.72
N GLY A 415 23.09 18.08 -7.71
CA GLY A 415 22.73 19.49 -7.93
C GLY A 415 21.27 19.73 -8.32
N SER A 416 20.48 18.69 -8.58
CA SER A 416 19.04 18.82 -8.89
C SER A 416 18.22 19.24 -7.66
N CYS A 417 18.75 19.05 -6.45
CA CYS A 417 18.14 19.55 -5.23
C CYS A 417 18.68 20.95 -4.91
N PRO A 418 17.84 22.01 -4.95
CA PRO A 418 18.32 23.36 -4.63
C PRO A 418 18.65 23.56 -3.15
N TYR A 419 18.32 22.60 -2.30
CA TYR A 419 18.54 22.64 -0.85
C TYR A 419 19.67 21.71 -0.37
N ILE A 420 20.33 20.98 -1.27
CA ILE A 420 21.43 20.11 -0.86
C ILE A 420 22.62 20.98 -0.43
N LYS A 421 23.18 20.69 0.74
CA LYS A 421 24.39 21.38 1.20
C LYS A 421 25.60 20.86 0.41
N PRO A 422 26.53 21.73 0.00
CA PRO A 422 27.79 21.28 -0.60
C PRO A 422 28.52 20.38 0.39
N MET A 423 29.30 19.43 -0.13
CA MET A 423 30.23 18.71 0.72
C MET A 423 31.14 19.72 1.42
N PRO A 424 31.39 19.57 2.73
CA PRO A 424 32.37 20.42 3.42
C PRO A 424 33.69 20.34 2.65
N SER A 425 34.12 21.48 2.12
CA SER A 425 35.30 21.59 1.28
C SER A 425 36.55 21.36 2.12
N GLY A 426 37.13 20.18 2.01
CA GLY A 426 38.52 19.92 2.40
C GLY A 426 38.87 20.30 3.84
N GLU A 427 38.25 19.65 4.82
CA GLU A 427 39.07 19.18 5.93
C GLU A 427 39.67 17.86 5.49
N THR A 428 40.97 17.89 5.26
CA THR A 428 41.81 16.69 5.29
C THR A 428 41.27 15.73 6.35
N ARG A 429 41.27 14.42 6.05
CA ARG A 429 41.31 13.36 7.06
C ARG A 429 42.55 13.58 7.93
N GLY A 430 42.51 14.59 8.78
CA GLY A 430 43.40 14.83 9.89
C GLY A 430 42.73 14.14 11.05
N SER A 431 43.43 13.14 11.60
CA SER A 431 43.26 12.56 12.92
C SER A 431 42.09 13.14 13.73
N ASP A 432 41.09 12.30 14.01
CA ASP A 432 40.04 12.53 14.98
C ASP A 432 40.56 13.29 16.22
N ARG A 433 40.29 14.59 16.25
CA ARG A 433 40.14 15.38 17.46
C ARG A 433 38.83 16.15 17.32
N GLU A 434 37.73 15.40 17.24
CA GLU A 434 36.45 15.92 17.72
C GLU A 434 36.60 16.06 19.24
N ASP A 435 36.46 17.28 19.75
CA ASP A 435 36.33 17.52 21.19
C ASP A 435 35.09 16.77 21.70
N THR A 436 35.28 15.54 22.17
CA THR A 436 34.22 14.70 22.71
C THR A 436 33.71 15.29 24.02
N VAL A 437 32.53 15.91 23.99
CA VAL A 437 31.85 16.38 25.20
C VAL A 437 31.33 15.17 25.98
N THR A 438 31.84 14.99 27.21
CA THR A 438 31.39 13.93 28.10
C THR A 438 30.28 14.41 29.04
N VAL A 439 29.57 13.48 29.67
CA VAL A 439 28.57 13.82 30.70
C VAL A 439 29.22 14.63 31.83
N LYS A 440 30.47 14.30 32.21
CA LYS A 440 31.25 15.04 33.20
C LYS A 440 31.47 16.50 32.80
N ASP A 441 31.84 16.75 31.54
CA ASP A 441 32.06 18.13 31.06
C ASP A 441 30.80 18.98 31.14
N ILE A 442 29.63 18.37 30.88
CA ILE A 442 28.33 19.04 30.99
C ILE A 442 27.99 19.34 32.44
N VAL A 443 28.20 18.36 33.33
CA VAL A 443 27.98 18.52 34.78
C VAL A 443 28.82 19.67 35.33
N ASP A 444 30.12 19.70 35.00
CA ASP A 444 31.06 20.70 35.51
C ASP A 444 30.76 22.10 34.92
N LYS A 445 30.46 22.20 33.63
CA LYS A 445 30.16 23.50 32.97
C LYS A 445 28.81 24.09 33.38
N LEU A 446 27.80 23.26 33.59
CA LEU A 446 26.43 23.72 33.87
C LEU A 446 26.05 23.63 35.35
N GLY A 447 26.94 23.12 36.21
CA GLY A 447 26.71 22.99 37.65
C GLY A 447 25.55 22.06 37.99
N LEU A 448 25.47 20.91 37.30
CA LEU A 448 24.39 19.94 37.51
C LEU A 448 24.66 19.07 38.74
N GLU A 449 23.61 18.72 39.48
CA GLU A 449 23.72 17.78 40.61
C GLU A 449 23.68 16.33 40.07
N VAL A 450 24.66 15.50 40.42
CA VAL A 450 24.67 14.06 40.08
C VAL A 450 23.94 13.30 41.18
N LEU A 451 22.78 12.73 40.85
CA LEU A 451 21.93 12.01 41.80
C LEU A 451 22.27 10.52 41.89
N ALA A 452 22.61 9.88 40.76
CA ALA A 452 22.96 8.46 40.68
C ALA A 452 23.83 8.16 39.45
N GLY A 453 24.42 6.96 39.40
CA GLY A 453 25.13 6.46 38.22
C GLY A 453 26.44 7.19 37.90
N ALA A 454 27.17 7.67 38.92
CA ALA A 454 28.41 8.43 38.75
C ALA A 454 29.49 7.69 37.94
N GLY A 455 29.45 6.35 37.89
CA GLY A 455 30.34 5.54 37.05
C GLY A 455 30.19 5.79 35.54
N GLY A 456 29.05 6.35 35.10
CA GLY A 456 28.79 6.67 33.70
C GLY A 456 29.18 8.10 33.28
N LEU A 457 29.78 8.91 34.16
CA LEU A 457 30.11 10.31 33.84
C LEU A 457 31.12 10.48 32.68
N GLY A 458 31.90 9.44 32.39
CA GLY A 458 32.80 9.42 31.23
C GLY A 458 32.13 9.12 29.89
N ARG A 459 30.82 8.85 29.86
CA ARG A 459 30.08 8.59 28.62
C ARG A 459 30.13 9.82 27.70
N ARG A 460 30.29 9.57 26.40
CA ARG A 460 30.22 10.60 25.35
C ARG A 460 28.76 11.04 25.18
N VAL A 461 28.56 12.33 24.94
CA VAL A 461 27.24 12.89 24.62
C VAL A 461 27.22 13.35 23.17
N SER A 462 26.39 12.71 22.34
CA SER A 462 26.28 12.97 20.90
C SER A 462 25.31 14.11 20.57
N ALA A 463 24.27 14.28 21.38
CA ALA A 463 23.20 15.25 21.17
C ALA A 463 22.38 15.51 22.45
N GLY A 464 21.59 16.59 22.44
CA GLY A 464 20.53 16.81 23.43
C GLY A 464 19.15 16.37 22.92
N TYR A 465 18.31 15.80 23.77
CA TYR A 465 16.93 15.42 23.46
C TYR A 465 15.97 15.88 24.56
N VAL A 466 14.81 16.45 24.21
CA VAL A 466 13.83 16.95 25.19
C VAL A 466 12.47 16.31 24.92
N SER A 467 11.94 15.58 25.89
CA SER A 467 10.60 15.00 25.81
C SER A 467 10.15 14.46 27.16
N ASP A 468 8.85 14.54 27.45
CA ASP A 468 8.26 13.98 28.68
C ASP A 468 7.43 12.72 28.43
N LEU A 469 7.25 12.35 27.16
CA LEU A 469 6.55 11.13 26.77
C LEU A 469 7.56 10.02 26.53
N LEU A 470 7.52 8.98 27.38
CA LEU A 470 8.40 7.81 27.24
C LEU A 470 8.28 7.16 25.85
N SER A 471 7.08 7.13 25.27
CA SER A 471 6.85 6.57 23.94
C SER A 471 7.53 7.36 22.83
N ASP A 472 7.64 8.69 22.98
CA ASP A 472 8.32 9.56 22.03
C ASP A 472 9.84 9.40 22.12
N VAL A 473 10.38 9.32 23.34
CA VAL A 473 11.80 9.00 23.59
C VAL A 473 12.14 7.62 23.03
N MET A 474 11.29 6.62 23.29
CA MET A 474 11.45 5.27 22.74
C MET A 474 11.34 5.22 21.21
N ALA A 475 10.65 6.16 20.57
CA ALA A 475 10.54 6.18 19.12
C ALA A 475 11.71 6.93 18.46
N LYS A 476 12.16 8.04 19.05
CA LYS A 476 12.97 9.06 18.34
C LYS A 476 14.27 9.47 19.01
N ALA A 477 14.47 9.21 20.30
CA ALA A 477 15.70 9.62 20.97
C ALA A 477 16.92 8.89 20.36
N PRO A 478 17.97 9.61 19.94
CA PRO A 478 19.18 9.00 19.41
C PRO A 478 20.02 8.37 20.53
N ALA A 479 20.80 7.35 20.19
CA ALA A 479 21.78 6.78 21.12
C ALA A 479 22.82 7.83 21.55
N GLU A 480 23.38 7.65 22.73
CA GLU A 480 24.38 8.53 23.35
C GLU A 480 23.89 9.98 23.58
N CYS A 481 22.57 10.23 23.61
CA CYS A 481 22.06 11.58 23.87
C CYS A 481 21.91 11.88 25.36
N LEU A 482 21.91 13.18 25.70
CA LEU A 482 21.47 13.69 27.00
C LEU A 482 19.96 13.98 26.93
N TRP A 483 19.16 13.21 27.66
CA TRP A 483 17.71 13.37 27.68
C TRP A 483 17.25 14.29 28.82
N LEU A 484 16.56 15.38 28.49
CA LEU A 484 15.94 16.30 29.44
C LEU A 484 14.46 15.94 29.64
N THR A 485 14.05 15.75 30.90
CA THR A 485 12.65 15.44 31.21
C THR A 485 12.22 15.92 32.59
N VAL A 486 10.91 16.07 32.76
CA VAL A 486 10.24 16.29 34.04
C VAL A 486 9.87 15.00 34.77
N GLN A 487 9.97 13.84 34.10
CA GLN A 487 9.55 12.56 34.63
C GLN A 487 10.53 12.05 35.70
N THR A 488 10.01 11.60 36.84
CA THR A 488 10.82 11.19 38.00
C THR A 488 10.68 9.71 38.40
N HIS A 489 9.92 8.94 37.64
CA HIS A 489 9.62 7.54 37.96
C HIS A 489 10.67 6.57 37.39
N GLN A 490 10.69 5.33 37.89
CA GLN A 490 11.69 4.31 37.53
C GLN A 490 11.79 3.99 36.03
N ASN A 491 10.70 4.10 35.28
CA ASN A 491 10.72 3.79 33.83
C ASN A 491 11.60 4.74 33.02
N VAL A 492 11.97 5.90 33.57
CA VAL A 492 12.91 6.84 32.93
C VAL A 492 14.28 6.17 32.79
N ALA A 493 14.79 5.55 33.86
CA ALA A 493 16.07 4.84 33.83
C ALA A 493 16.01 3.64 32.88
N ALA A 494 14.91 2.87 32.91
CA ALA A 494 14.74 1.71 32.04
C ALA A 494 14.74 2.09 30.54
N VAL A 495 13.98 3.13 30.16
CA VAL A 495 13.95 3.64 28.79
C VAL A 495 15.31 4.15 28.35
N ALA A 496 15.99 4.90 29.21
CA ALA A 496 17.30 5.45 28.90
C ALA A 496 18.37 4.37 28.68
N VAL A 497 18.34 3.29 29.46
CA VAL A 497 19.24 2.14 29.27
C VAL A 497 18.90 1.37 28.00
N LEU A 498 17.61 1.10 27.75
CA LEU A 498 17.16 0.40 26.53
C LEU A 498 17.52 1.15 25.23
N LYS A 499 17.62 2.48 25.29
CA LYS A 499 17.99 3.34 24.17
C LYS A 499 19.46 3.71 24.11
N ASP A 500 20.27 3.16 25.01
CA ASP A 500 21.69 3.46 25.12
C ASP A 500 21.98 4.97 25.24
N LEU A 501 21.22 5.64 26.10
CA LEU A 501 21.39 7.08 26.34
C LEU A 501 22.63 7.36 27.20
N ALA A 502 23.26 8.50 26.96
CA ALA A 502 24.45 8.90 27.69
C ALA A 502 24.13 9.30 29.14
N ALA A 503 23.03 10.04 29.33
CA ALA A 503 22.54 10.48 30.63
C ALA A 503 21.09 10.97 30.56
N VAL A 504 20.45 11.07 31.73
CA VAL A 504 19.15 11.74 31.89
C VAL A 504 19.31 12.91 32.84
N CYS A 505 18.76 14.08 32.50
CA CYS A 505 18.72 15.25 33.38
C CYS A 505 17.28 15.65 33.70
N LEU A 506 16.98 15.63 35.00
CA LEU A 506 15.71 16.06 35.58
C LEU A 506 15.70 17.57 35.74
N VAL A 507 14.76 18.22 35.05
CA VAL A 507 14.67 19.68 34.99
C VAL A 507 13.68 20.25 36.02
N GLY A 508 13.83 21.52 36.36
CA GLY A 508 12.94 22.24 37.27
C GLY A 508 13.05 21.78 38.72
N GLY A 509 14.24 21.39 39.15
CA GLY A 509 14.53 21.05 40.56
C GLY A 509 13.91 19.73 41.03
N ARG A 510 13.38 18.91 40.14
CA ARG A 510 12.68 17.66 40.51
C ARG A 510 13.65 16.62 41.08
N ARG A 511 13.18 15.88 42.09
CA ARG A 511 13.90 14.75 42.70
C ARG A 511 13.12 13.45 42.48
N PRO A 512 13.78 12.37 42.02
CA PRO A 512 13.16 11.06 41.87
C PRO A 512 13.13 10.32 43.20
N ASN A 513 12.33 9.25 43.27
CA ASN A 513 12.28 8.37 44.44
C ASN A 513 13.51 7.44 44.50
N ASP A 514 13.71 6.81 45.65
CA ASP A 514 14.87 5.93 45.90
C ASP A 514 14.95 4.76 44.92
N ASP A 515 13.81 4.22 44.47
CA ASP A 515 13.76 3.13 43.48
C ASP A 515 14.41 3.54 42.14
N THR A 516 14.14 4.76 41.68
CA THR A 516 14.71 5.28 40.43
C THR A 516 16.20 5.54 40.58
N LEU A 517 16.65 6.01 41.75
CA LEU A 517 18.08 6.21 42.05
C LEU A 517 18.81 4.87 42.08
N ALA A 518 18.25 3.86 42.75
CA ALA A 518 18.80 2.52 42.82
C ALA A 518 18.93 1.90 41.42
N LYS A 519 17.89 2.02 40.58
CA LYS A 519 17.92 1.49 39.22
C LYS A 519 18.93 2.19 38.32
N ALA A 520 19.04 3.51 38.40
CA ALA A 520 20.05 4.26 37.65
C ALA A 520 21.49 3.91 38.10
N ALA A 521 21.69 3.68 39.40
CA ALA A 521 22.97 3.26 39.94
C ALA A 521 23.36 1.83 39.50
N GLU A 522 22.41 0.88 39.56
CA GLU A 522 22.59 -0.51 39.11
C GLU A 522 23.04 -0.57 37.64
N GLU A 523 22.41 0.22 36.78
CA GLU A 523 22.67 0.24 35.33
C GLU A 523 23.81 1.19 34.92
N GLY A 524 24.45 1.86 35.89
CA GLY A 524 25.52 2.83 35.66
C GLY A 524 25.10 4.02 34.77
N LEU A 525 23.83 4.38 34.77
CA LEU A 525 23.25 5.49 34.00
C LEU A 525 23.34 6.79 34.82
N PRO A 526 24.06 7.82 34.35
CA PRO A 526 24.09 9.12 35.02
C PRO A 526 22.69 9.76 35.06
N LEU A 527 22.17 9.93 36.27
CA LEU A 527 20.94 10.66 36.53
C LEU A 527 21.29 12.00 37.17
N LEU A 528 20.98 13.08 36.47
CA LEU A 528 21.37 14.45 36.78
C LEU A 528 20.15 15.28 37.19
N ARG A 529 20.37 16.37 37.92
CA ARG A 529 19.33 17.33 38.29
C ARG A 529 19.78 18.76 38.00
N SER A 530 18.86 19.54 37.45
CA SER A 530 19.01 20.98 37.21
C SER A 530 17.85 21.75 37.83
N GLU A 531 18.15 22.91 38.43
CA GLU A 531 17.12 23.86 38.88
C GLU A 531 16.47 24.62 37.71
N LEU A 532 17.09 24.58 36.52
CA LEU A 532 16.57 25.22 35.30
C LEU A 532 15.44 24.40 34.68
N ASP A 533 14.50 25.07 34.02
CA ASP A 533 13.52 24.40 33.16
C ASP A 533 14.17 23.85 31.87
N ALA A 534 13.42 23.01 31.14
CA ALA A 534 13.91 22.35 29.93
C ALA A 534 14.41 23.34 28.87
N TYR A 535 13.72 24.46 28.68
CA TYR A 535 14.07 25.46 27.68
C TYR A 535 15.39 26.17 28.03
N SER A 536 15.51 26.63 29.28
CA SER A 536 16.68 27.33 29.78
C SER A 536 17.91 26.42 29.79
N LEU A 537 17.74 25.16 30.19
CA LEU A 537 18.82 24.19 30.17
C LEU A 537 19.24 23.84 28.74
N ALA A 538 18.28 23.62 27.83
CA ALA A 538 18.57 23.37 26.41
C ALA A 538 19.33 24.54 25.76
N SER A 539 18.98 25.79 26.09
CA SER A 539 19.71 26.98 25.63
C SER A 539 21.17 26.95 26.05
N ARG A 540 21.45 26.65 27.34
CA ARG A 540 22.82 26.56 27.85
C ARG A 540 23.60 25.39 27.26
N LEU A 541 22.94 24.25 27.02
CA LEU A 541 23.55 23.12 26.33
C LEU A 541 23.97 23.50 24.90
N SER A 542 23.17 24.33 24.22
CA SER A 542 23.51 24.84 22.89
C SER A 542 24.74 25.76 22.90
N GLU A 543 24.89 26.61 23.92
CA GLU A 543 26.05 27.50 24.10
C GLU A 543 27.37 26.73 24.28
N ILE A 544 27.33 25.55 24.90
CA ILE A 544 28.50 24.68 25.07
C ILE A 544 28.73 23.73 23.88
N GLY A 545 27.99 23.91 22.78
CA GLY A 545 28.17 23.18 21.52
C GLY A 545 27.31 21.93 21.37
N LEU A 546 26.48 21.56 22.35
CA LEU A 546 25.60 20.40 22.26
C LEU A 546 24.32 20.77 21.51
N ARG A 547 24.09 20.17 20.34
CA ARG A 547 22.91 20.44 19.49
C ARG A 547 21.92 19.26 19.54
N GLY A 548 20.66 19.54 19.25
CA GLY A 548 19.68 18.48 18.99
C GLY A 548 19.91 17.84 17.62
N GLN A 549 19.61 16.55 17.49
CA GLN A 549 19.46 15.90 16.18
C GLN A 549 18.02 16.13 15.70
N ALA A 550 17.89 16.68 14.49
CA ALA A 550 16.61 17.02 13.87
C ALA A 550 15.98 15.81 13.17
#